data_AF-A0A1F8BL03-F1
#
_entry.id   AF-A0A1F8BL03-F1
#
_cell.length_a   1.000
_cell.length_b   1.000
_cell.length_c   1.000
_cell.angle_alpha   90.00
_cell.angle_beta   90.00
_cell.angle_gamma   90.00
#
_symmetry.space_group_name_H-M   'P 1'
#
loop_
_entity.id
_entity.type
_entity.pdbx_description
1 polymer ?
#
loop_
_entity_poly.entity_id
_entity_poly.type
_entity_poly.pdbx_seq_one_letter_code
_entity_poly.pdbx_strand_id
1 'polypeptide(L)'
;MIRFLNRKFKYSIAFIILVIIAVFVFWKTSVVLTLVLILSAVLKSKIIPIKKEFLWFIISGAVGSLGESLIMTGGTWAYSYSDIFNFPLWLPFVWGLAGIVGISLYQGITETEL
;
A
#
# COMPACT_ATOMS: atom_id res chain seq x y z
N MET A 1 21.68 -8.12 22.29
CA MET A 1 22.13 -6.91 21.57
C MET A 1 20.96 -6.43 20.70
N ILE A 2 20.25 -5.38 21.13
CA ILE A 2 19.10 -4.84 20.39
C ILE A 2 19.66 -4.16 19.14
N ARG A 3 19.64 -4.85 18.00
CA ARG A 3 20.07 -4.32 16.70
C ARG A 3 19.19 -3.12 16.36
N PHE A 4 19.79 -1.96 16.16
CA PHE A 4 19.08 -0.79 15.65
C PHE A 4 18.36 -1.18 14.35
N LEU A 5 17.04 -1.03 14.33
CA LEU A 5 16.20 -1.29 13.16
C LEU A 5 16.74 -0.50 11.94
N ASN A 6 16.96 -1.21 10.83
CA ASN A 6 17.42 -0.67 9.54
C ASN A 6 16.50 0.47 9.08
N ARG A 7 17.06 1.46 8.36
CA ARG A 7 16.32 2.55 7.71
C ARG A 7 15.05 2.06 7.00
N LYS A 8 15.15 1.00 6.18
CA LYS A 8 14.01 0.43 5.44
C LYS A 8 12.90 -0.04 6.37
N PHE A 9 13.23 -0.67 7.50
CA PHE A 9 12.26 -1.10 8.48
C PHE A 9 11.48 0.10 9.05
N LYS A 10 12.20 1.09 9.59
CA LYS A 10 11.60 2.27 10.24
C LYS A 10 10.65 3.01 9.31
N TYR A 11 11.09 3.31 8.09
CA TYR A 11 10.26 4.00 7.11
C TYR A 11 9.09 3.15 6.62
N SER A 12 9.25 1.82 6.47
CA SER A 12 8.13 0.95 6.08
C SER A 12 7.03 0.95 7.15
N ILE A 13 7.38 0.89 8.44
CA ILE A 13 6.41 1.02 9.53
C ILE A 13 5.73 2.39 9.49
N ALA A 14 6.49 3.47 9.27
CA ALA A 14 5.91 4.81 9.16
C ALA A 14 4.92 4.93 7.98
N PHE A 15 5.24 4.35 6.81
CA PHE A 15 4.32 4.33 5.67
C PHE A 15 3.07 3.48 5.94
N ILE A 16 3.19 2.34 6.62
CA ILE A 16 2.03 1.53 7.02
C ILE A 16 1.09 2.35 7.90
N ILE A 17 1.62 3.01 8.93
CA ILE A 17 0.82 3.85 9.84
C ILE A 17 0.17 5.02 9.06
N LEU A 18 0.94 5.70 8.20
CA LEU A 18 0.44 6.79 7.36
C LEU A 18 -0.73 6.33 6.48
N VAL A 19 -0.61 5.19 5.82
CA VAL A 19 -1.64 4.64 4.93
C VAL A 19 -2.90 4.28 5.71
N ILE A 20 -2.77 3.63 6.88
CA ILE A 20 -3.91 3.30 7.73
C ILE A 20 -4.66 4.57 8.14
N ILE A 21 -3.94 5.60 8.60
CA ILE A 21 -4.53 6.89 8.98
C ILE A 21 -5.20 7.54 7.76
N ALA A 22 -4.54 7.56 6.60
CA ALA A 22 -5.09 8.16 5.39
C ALA A 22 -6.40 7.49 4.97
N VAL A 23 -6.46 6.16 4.95
CA VAL A 23 -7.70 5.42 4.64
C VAL A 23 -8.78 5.72 5.68
N PHE A 24 -8.45 5.65 6.98
CA PHE A 24 -9.41 5.91 8.05
C PHE A 24 -10.04 7.31 7.97
N VAL A 25 -9.25 8.33 7.60
CA VAL A 25 -9.72 9.72 7.53
C VAL A 25 -10.43 10.02 6.20
N PHE A 26 -9.89 9.56 5.07
CA PHE A 26 -10.30 10.03 3.74
C PHE A 26 -11.11 9.02 2.91
N TRP A 27 -11.50 7.86 3.46
CA TRP A 27 -12.23 6.84 2.69
C TRP A 27 -13.53 7.32 2.03
N LYS A 28 -14.19 8.35 2.60
CA LYS A 28 -15.40 8.97 2.02
C LYS A 28 -15.11 9.91 0.85
N THR A 29 -13.85 10.34 0.70
CA THR A 29 -13.40 11.27 -0.34
C THR A 29 -12.39 10.57 -1.24
N SER A 30 -12.88 9.64 -2.06
CA SER A 30 -12.04 8.71 -2.83
C SER A 30 -10.95 9.37 -3.65
N VAL A 31 -11.24 10.48 -4.33
CA VAL A 31 -10.26 11.21 -5.15
C VAL A 31 -9.10 11.74 -4.31
N VAL A 32 -9.40 12.33 -3.14
CA VAL A 32 -8.38 12.87 -2.22
C VAL A 32 -7.50 11.73 -1.70
N LEU A 33 -8.11 10.63 -1.26
CA LEU A 33 -7.37 9.47 -0.77
C LEU A 33 -6.48 8.86 -1.85
N THR A 34 -6.98 8.71 -3.08
CA THR A 34 -6.18 8.23 -4.22
C THR A 34 -4.94 9.10 -4.46
N LEU A 35 -5.09 10.43 -4.44
CA LEU A 35 -3.96 11.35 -4.59
C LEU A 35 -2.95 11.19 -3.43
N VAL A 36 -3.42 11.07 -2.19
CA VAL A 36 -2.57 10.84 -1.01
C VAL A 36 -1.78 9.53 -1.15
N LEU A 37 -2.41 8.45 -1.62
CA LEU A 37 -1.76 7.16 -1.80
C LEU A 37 -0.71 7.19 -2.94
N ILE A 38 -1.02 7.84 -4.07
CA ILE A 38 -0.05 8.03 -5.16
C ILE A 38 1.16 8.84 -4.68
N LEU A 39 0.92 9.97 -4.01
CA LEU A 39 1.99 10.80 -3.46
C LEU A 39 2.81 10.03 -2.42
N SER A 40 2.18 9.20 -1.60
CA SER A 40 2.86 8.32 -0.65
C SER A 40 3.74 7.28 -1.35
N ALA A 41 3.26 6.67 -2.44
CA ALA A 41 4.04 5.73 -3.24
C ALA A 41 5.27 6.42 -3.88
N VAL A 42 5.08 7.60 -4.46
CA VAL A 42 6.18 8.40 -5.02
C VAL A 42 7.18 8.79 -3.94
N LEU A 43 6.71 9.25 -2.77
CA LEU A 43 7.58 9.61 -1.65
C LEU A 43 8.36 8.39 -1.14
N LYS A 44 7.69 7.25 -0.96
CA LYS A 44 8.31 5.99 -0.57
C LYS A 44 9.43 5.61 -1.55
N SER A 45 9.16 5.68 -2.86
CA SER A 45 10.13 5.31 -3.91
C SER A 45 11.42 6.10 -3.84
N LYS A 46 11.36 7.35 -3.36
CA LYS A 46 12.52 8.22 -3.16
C LYS A 46 13.25 7.93 -1.85
N ILE A 47 12.53 7.59 -0.78
CA ILE A 47 13.12 7.41 0.56
C ILE A 47 13.72 6.00 0.74
N ILE A 48 13.04 4.96 0.28
CA ILE A 48 13.42 3.55 0.45
C ILE A 48 13.16 2.78 -0.85
N PRO A 49 13.98 3.02 -1.90
CA PRO A 49 13.77 2.43 -3.22
C PRO A 49 13.94 0.90 -3.20
N ILE A 50 13.13 0.21 -4.00
CA ILE A 50 13.28 -1.22 -4.30
C ILE A 50 13.44 -1.47 -5.82
N LYS A 51 14.00 -2.62 -6.18
CA LYS A 51 14.10 -3.03 -7.59
C LYS A 51 12.71 -3.27 -8.17
N LYS A 52 12.49 -2.80 -9.41
CA LYS A 52 11.22 -2.97 -10.16
C LYS A 52 9.99 -2.44 -9.41
N GLU A 53 10.14 -1.37 -8.64
CA GLU A 53 9.09 -0.85 -7.76
C GLU A 53 7.77 -0.55 -8.48
N PHE A 54 7.82 0.12 -9.64
CA PHE A 54 6.63 0.42 -10.44
C PHE A 54 5.88 -0.86 -10.85
N LEU A 55 6.60 -1.89 -11.29
CA LEU A 55 6.00 -3.17 -11.67
C LEU A 55 5.32 -3.85 -10.48
N TRP A 56 5.98 -3.86 -9.31
CA TRP A 56 5.38 -4.39 -8.09
C TRP A 56 4.15 -3.62 -7.66
N PHE A 57 4.17 -2.28 -7.76
CA PHE A 57 3.00 -1.45 -7.46
C PHE A 57 1.80 -1.82 -8.34
N ILE A 58 2.01 -1.97 -9.65
CA ILE A 58 0.94 -2.32 -10.59
C ILE A 58 0.44 -3.75 -10.34
N ILE A 59 1.33 -4.73 -10.18
CA ILE A 59 0.94 -6.13 -9.97
C ILE A 59 0.18 -6.27 -8.65
N SER A 60 0.72 -5.76 -7.54
CA SER A 60 0.07 -5.84 -6.23
C SER A 60 -1.26 -5.09 -6.22
N GLY A 61 -1.31 -3.91 -6.84
CA GLY A 61 -2.54 -3.14 -6.98
C GLY A 61 -3.63 -3.90 -7.72
N ALA A 62 -3.31 -4.43 -8.90
CA ALA A 62 -4.26 -5.19 -9.72
C ALA A 62 -4.70 -6.49 -9.04
N VAL A 63 -3.76 -7.31 -8.58
CA VAL A 63 -4.06 -8.61 -7.97
C VAL A 63 -4.85 -8.43 -6.68
N GLY A 64 -4.49 -7.46 -5.84
CA GLY A 64 -5.19 -7.17 -4.59
C GLY A 64 -6.62 -6.69 -4.82
N SER A 65 -6.80 -5.64 -5.63
CA SER A 65 -8.14 -5.07 -5.86
C SER A 65 -9.06 -6.01 -6.65
N LEU A 66 -8.54 -6.70 -7.66
CA LEU A 66 -9.35 -7.67 -8.43
C LEU A 66 -9.66 -8.91 -7.60
N GLY A 67 -8.72 -9.38 -6.78
CA GLY A 67 -8.94 -10.48 -5.84
C GLY A 67 -10.08 -10.15 -4.88
N GLU A 68 -10.05 -8.98 -4.24
CA GLU A 68 -11.15 -8.51 -3.40
C GLU A 68 -12.46 -8.38 -4.18
N SER A 69 -12.42 -7.74 -5.35
CA SER A 69 -13.60 -7.55 -6.21
C SER A 69 -14.31 -8.86 -6.52
N LEU A 70 -13.56 -9.90 -6.88
CA LEU A 70 -14.09 -11.24 -7.16
C LEU A 70 -14.65 -11.90 -5.91
N ILE A 71 -13.93 -11.87 -4.79
CA ILE A 71 -14.39 -12.48 -3.53
C ILE A 71 -15.67 -11.81 -3.00
N MET A 72 -15.80 -10.49 -3.19
CA MET A 72 -16.98 -9.72 -2.82
C MET A 72 -18.23 -10.12 -3.62
N THR A 73 -18.08 -10.65 -4.85
CA THR A 73 -19.24 -11.17 -5.61
C THR A 73 -19.91 -12.37 -4.93
N GLY A 74 -19.19 -13.08 -4.05
CA GLY A 74 -19.74 -14.13 -3.20
C GLY A 74 -20.48 -13.63 -1.95
N GLY A 75 -20.60 -12.32 -1.75
CA GLY A 75 -21.31 -11.73 -0.60
C GLY A 75 -20.55 -11.76 0.73
N THR A 76 -19.23 -11.98 0.68
CA THR A 76 -18.36 -12.07 1.87
C THR A 76 -18.25 -10.74 2.63
N TRP A 77 -18.13 -9.63 1.92
CA TRP A 77 -18.28 -8.26 2.41
C TRP A 77 -18.58 -7.30 1.26
N ALA A 78 -18.84 -6.03 1.57
CA ALA A 78 -18.94 -4.96 0.58
C ALA A 78 -18.38 -3.64 1.10
N TYR A 79 -17.82 -2.83 0.21
CA TYR A 79 -17.42 -1.46 0.52
C TYR A 79 -18.65 -0.55 0.63
N SER A 80 -18.70 0.29 1.65
CA SER A 80 -19.79 1.28 1.82
C SER A 80 -19.84 2.33 0.70
N TYR A 81 -18.72 2.55 0.00
CA TYR A 81 -18.62 3.44 -1.15
C TYR A 81 -17.81 2.76 -2.25
N SER A 82 -18.35 2.73 -3.46
CA SER A 82 -17.71 2.12 -4.63
C SER A 82 -17.74 3.11 -5.79
N ASP A 83 -16.58 3.29 -6.43
CA ASP A 83 -16.39 4.21 -7.55
C ASP A 83 -16.23 3.44 -8.87
N ILE A 84 -15.67 2.22 -8.81
CA ILE A 84 -15.34 1.38 -9.96
C ILE A 84 -15.87 -0.03 -9.71
N PHE A 85 -16.79 -0.50 -10.56
CA PHE A 85 -17.45 -1.80 -10.43
C PHE A 85 -18.12 -1.98 -9.06
N ASN A 86 -17.40 -2.56 -8.10
CA ASN A 86 -17.86 -2.85 -6.74
C ASN A 86 -16.85 -2.45 -5.65
N PHE A 87 -15.79 -1.70 -6.00
CA PHE A 87 -14.77 -1.25 -5.04
C PHE A 87 -14.44 0.25 -5.24
N PRO A 88 -13.87 0.92 -4.23
CA PRO A 88 -13.56 2.35 -4.33
C PRO A 88 -12.29 2.62 -5.15
N LEU A 89 -12.22 3.80 -5.78
CA LEU A 89 -11.13 4.20 -6.68
C LEU A 89 -9.74 4.07 -6.03
N TRP A 90 -9.65 4.26 -4.71
CA TRP A 90 -8.39 4.21 -3.97
C TRP A 90 -7.87 2.78 -3.73
N LEU A 91 -8.69 1.74 -3.90
CA LEU A 91 -8.33 0.37 -3.53
C LEU A 91 -7.12 -0.20 -4.30
N PRO A 92 -6.99 -0.05 -5.62
CA PRO A 92 -5.79 -0.51 -6.33
C PRO A 92 -4.51 0.17 -5.84
N PHE A 93 -4.61 1.44 -5.42
CA PHE A 93 -3.45 2.21 -4.97
C PHE A 93 -3.01 1.81 -3.56
N VAL A 94 -3.94 1.47 -2.66
CA VAL A 94 -3.57 0.97 -1.33
C VAL A 94 -2.89 -0.39 -1.43
N TRP A 95 -3.38 -1.28 -2.30
CA TRP A 95 -2.77 -2.59 -2.54
C TRP A 95 -1.41 -2.48 -3.23
N GLY A 96 -1.27 -1.58 -4.20
CA GLY A 96 0.00 -1.29 -4.83
C GLY A 96 1.04 -0.80 -3.82
N LEU A 97 0.63 0.14 -2.96
CA LEU A 97 1.49 0.69 -1.91
C LEU A 97 1.84 -0.37 -0.86
N ALA A 98 0.87 -1.20 -0.44
CA ALA A 98 1.09 -2.31 0.47
C ALA A 98 2.12 -3.31 -0.09
N GLY A 99 2.06 -3.64 -1.37
CA GLY A 99 3.03 -4.52 -2.02
C GLY A 99 4.47 -3.99 -1.95
N ILE A 100 4.69 -2.75 -2.39
CA ILE A 100 6.04 -2.16 -2.40
C ILE A 100 6.58 -1.86 -1.00
N VAL A 101 5.71 -1.52 -0.04
CA VAL A 101 6.08 -1.34 1.37
C VAL A 101 6.38 -2.68 2.02
N GLY A 102 5.61 -3.74 1.74
CA GLY A 102 5.85 -5.10 2.23
C GLY A 102 7.22 -5.63 1.82
N ILE A 103 7.62 -5.44 0.56
CA ILE A 103 8.97 -5.80 0.09
C ILE A 103 10.05 -4.99 0.82
N SER A 104 9.82 -3.69 1.02
CA SER A 104 10.77 -2.83 1.72
C SER A 104 10.92 -3.21 3.20
N LEU A 105 9.81 -3.60 3.84
CA LEU A 105 9.79 -4.10 5.20
C LEU A 105 10.58 -5.42 5.29
N TYR A 106 10.32 -6.36 4.38
CA TYR A 106 11.05 -7.62 4.30
C TYR A 106 12.56 -7.41 4.15
N GLN A 107 12.97 -6.51 3.24
CA GLN A 107 14.37 -6.13 3.08
C GLN A 107 14.93 -5.47 4.35
N GLY A 108 14.17 -4.61 5.02
CA GLY A 108 14.57 -4.00 6.29
C GLY A 108 14.76 -5.00 7.44
N ILE A 109 14.11 -6.18 7.37
CA ILE A 109 14.26 -7.27 8.34
C ILE A 109 15.47 -8.16 7.98
N THR A 110 15.67 -8.44 6.70
CA THR A 110 16.60 -9.47 6.21
C THR A 110 17.95 -8.94 5.75
N GLU A 111 18.01 -7.73 5.22
CA GLU A 111 19.25 -7.07 4.80
C GLU A 111 19.87 -6.35 6.01
N THR A 112 20.94 -6.94 6.56
CA THR A 112 21.83 -6.24 7.48
C THR A 112 22.58 -5.13 6.73
N GLU A 113 22.52 -3.89 7.22
CA GLU A 113 23.50 -2.87 6.83
C GLU A 113 24.87 -3.41 7.27
N LEU A 114 25.73 -3.74 6.31
CA LEU A 114 27.14 -4.11 6.53
C LEU A 114 27.95 -2.85 6.86
#